data_AF-X0WHF9-F1
#
_entry.id   AF-X0WHF9-F1
#
_cell.length_a   1.000
_cell.length_b   1.000
_cell.length_c   1.000
_cell.angle_alpha   90.00
_cell.angle_beta   90.00
_cell.angle_gamma   90.00
#
_symmetry.space_group_name_H-M   'P 1'
#
loop_
_entity.id
_entity.type
_entity.pdbx_description
1 polymer ?
#
loop_
_entity_poly.entity_id
_entity_poly.type
_entity_poly.pdbx_seq_one_letter_code
_entity_poly.pdbx_strand_id
1 'polypeptide(L)'
;MESRIPTPRRSARKRFTSVALCAVLLAILLAGLGVTLRTPDSREAVLAAEASATQSPASAVEWERPRFDEREDERQRMVLHQIIARGVDDPVVVAAMEHVPRHRFVPEHYLRDGYRDS
;
A
#
# COMPACT_ATOMS: atom_id res chain seq x y z
N MET A 1 -28.41 -55.93 -52.71
CA MET A 1 -29.08 -54.85 -51.95
C MET A 1 -29.36 -55.37 -50.55
N GLU A 2 -28.67 -54.75 -49.60
CA GLU A 2 -28.96 -54.60 -48.17
C GLU A 2 -29.44 -55.79 -47.33
N SER A 3 -28.47 -56.27 -46.52
CA SER A 3 -28.64 -56.86 -45.21
C SER A 3 -29.51 -56.01 -44.28
N ARG A 4 -30.26 -56.66 -43.37
CA ARG A 4 -30.49 -56.14 -42.01
C ARG A 4 -30.95 -57.24 -41.07
N ILE A 5 -29.98 -57.83 -40.38
CA ILE A 5 -30.18 -58.49 -39.08
C ILE A 5 -30.24 -57.36 -38.03
N PRO A 6 -31.20 -57.36 -37.08
CA PRO A 6 -31.00 -56.69 -35.80
C PRO A 6 -30.62 -57.68 -34.70
N THR A 7 -29.55 -57.31 -33.98
CA THR A 7 -28.86 -58.00 -32.90
C THR A 7 -29.51 -57.79 -31.53
N PRO A 8 -29.08 -58.54 -30.48
CA PRO A 8 -29.86 -58.74 -29.26
C PRO A 8 -29.46 -57.87 -28.06
N ARG A 9 -30.40 -57.88 -27.08
CA ARG A 9 -30.28 -57.78 -25.61
C ARG A 9 -29.47 -56.63 -24.97
N ARG A 10 -30.24 -55.73 -24.34
CA ARG A 10 -29.87 -54.77 -23.29
C ARG A 10 -28.99 -55.42 -22.20
N SER A 11 -27.84 -54.81 -21.89
CA SER A 11 -27.03 -55.13 -20.71
C SER A 11 -27.22 -54.09 -19.59
N ALA A 12 -27.43 -54.59 -18.37
CA ALA A 12 -27.86 -53.88 -17.18
C ALA A 12 -26.71 -53.31 -16.32
N ARG A 13 -25.63 -52.78 -16.93
CA ARG A 13 -24.40 -52.38 -16.20
C ARG A 13 -24.27 -50.90 -15.84
N LYS A 14 -25.26 -50.05 -16.14
CA LYS A 14 -25.12 -48.58 -16.04
C LYS A 14 -25.35 -47.96 -14.66
N ARG A 15 -25.93 -48.71 -13.70
CA ARG A 15 -26.40 -48.10 -12.44
C ARG A 15 -25.28 -47.84 -11.41
N PHE A 16 -24.24 -48.67 -11.36
CA PHE A 16 -23.16 -48.53 -10.38
C PHE A 16 -22.14 -47.44 -10.75
N THR A 17 -21.83 -47.28 -12.04
CA THR A 17 -20.89 -46.25 -12.52
C THR A 17 -21.47 -44.83 -12.38
N SER A 18 -22.79 -44.66 -12.56
CA SER A 18 -23.45 -43.37 -12.35
C SER A 18 -23.43 -42.90 -10.88
N VAL A 19 -23.54 -43.82 -9.91
CA VAL A 19 -23.49 -43.46 -8.49
C VAL A 19 -22.09 -43.03 -8.06
N ALA A 20 -21.05 -43.74 -8.54
CA ALA A 20 -19.65 -43.38 -8.27
C ALA A 20 -19.27 -42.03 -8.90
N LEU A 21 -19.72 -41.75 -10.12
CA LEU A 21 -19.47 -40.46 -10.80
C LEU A 21 -20.15 -39.29 -10.07
N CYS A 22 -21.41 -39.47 -9.64
CA CYS A 22 -22.11 -38.45 -8.84
C CYS A 22 -21.42 -38.20 -7.50
N ALA A 23 -20.93 -39.24 -6.81
CA ALA A 23 -20.23 -39.08 -5.53
C ALA A 23 -18.92 -38.28 -5.69
N VAL A 24 -18.15 -38.52 -6.76
CA VAL A 24 -16.91 -37.78 -7.05
C VAL A 24 -17.20 -36.33 -7.43
N LEU A 25 -18.20 -36.08 -8.28
CA LEU A 25 -18.60 -34.71 -8.64
C LEU A 25 -19.11 -33.94 -7.43
N LEU A 26 -19.86 -34.58 -6.53
CA LEU A 26 -20.37 -33.97 -5.31
C LEU A 26 -19.23 -33.69 -4.31
N ALA A 27 -18.24 -34.58 -4.21
CA ALA A 27 -17.03 -34.34 -3.40
C ALA A 27 -16.19 -33.17 -3.94
N ILE A 28 -16.05 -33.04 -5.27
CA ILE A 28 -15.36 -31.90 -5.91
C ILE A 28 -16.12 -30.59 -5.67
N LEU A 29 -17.46 -30.62 -5.77
CA LEU A 29 -18.32 -29.48 -5.47
C LEU A 29 -18.20 -29.05 -4.00
N LEU A 30 -18.20 -30.01 -3.06
CA LEU A 30 -18.05 -29.73 -1.63
C LEU A 30 -16.64 -29.24 -1.27
N ALA A 31 -15.59 -29.79 -1.89
CA ALA A 31 -14.21 -29.32 -1.73
C ALA A 31 -14.03 -27.92 -2.31
N GLY A 32 -14.64 -27.63 -3.47
CA GLY A 32 -14.69 -26.29 -4.06
C GLY A 32 -15.47 -25.29 -3.20
N LEU A 33 -16.52 -25.73 -2.50
CA LEU A 33 -17.30 -24.91 -1.56
C LEU A 33 -16.53 -24.64 -0.25
N GLY A 34 -15.66 -25.56 0.18
CA GLY A 34 -14.78 -25.36 1.33
C GLY A 34 -13.71 -24.29 1.08
N VAL A 35 -13.32 -24.07 -0.18
CA VAL A 35 -12.32 -23.06 -0.58
C VAL A 35 -12.90 -21.64 -0.54
N THR A 36 -14.23 -21.47 -0.68
CA THR A 36 -14.86 -20.13 -0.72
C THR A 36 -15.21 -19.55 0.64
N LEU A 37 -15.18 -20.35 1.72
CA LEU A 37 -15.39 -19.90 3.10
C LEU A 37 -14.09 -19.57 3.83
N ARG A 38 -12.96 -19.49 3.12
CA ARG A 38 -11.68 -19.10 3.72
C ARG A 38 -11.74 -17.62 4.06
N THR A 39 -12.07 -17.33 5.32
CA THR A 39 -11.89 -16.00 5.89
C THR A 39 -10.41 -15.63 5.74
N PRO A 40 -10.09 -14.44 5.18
CA PRO A 40 -8.71 -14.01 5.09
C PRO A 40 -8.10 -14.03 6.49
N ASP A 41 -6.93 -14.65 6.60
CA ASP A 41 -6.14 -14.61 7.84
C ASP A 41 -5.89 -13.13 8.16
N SER A 42 -6.08 -12.72 9.41
CA SER A 42 -5.94 -11.33 9.85
C SER A 42 -4.59 -10.74 9.43
N ARG A 43 -3.56 -11.58 9.26
CA ARG A 43 -2.24 -11.20 8.75
C ARG A 43 -2.26 -10.74 7.29
N GLU A 44 -3.01 -11.41 6.42
CA GLU A 44 -3.15 -10.99 5.02
C GLU A 44 -3.91 -9.67 4.90
N ALA A 45 -4.94 -9.47 5.74
CA ALA A 45 -5.66 -8.20 5.80
C ALA A 45 -4.77 -7.04 6.28
N VAL A 46 -3.92 -7.27 7.27
CA VAL A 46 -2.95 -6.27 7.76
C VAL A 46 -1.88 -5.97 6.71
N LEU A 47 -1.33 -6.99 6.04
CA LEU A 47 -0.34 -6.80 4.97
C LEU A 47 -0.92 -6.06 3.75
N ALA A 48 -2.19 -6.33 3.40
CA ALA A 48 -2.90 -5.61 2.33
C ALA A 48 -3.23 -4.16 2.72
N ALA A 49 -3.55 -3.92 4.01
CA ALA A 49 -3.75 -2.58 4.55
C ALA A 49 -2.43 -1.78 4.60
N GLU A 50 -1.32 -2.39 5.00
CA GLU A 50 0.02 -1.78 4.94
C GLU A 50 0.45 -1.46 3.51
N ALA A 51 0.18 -2.38 2.56
CA ALA A 51 0.44 -2.15 1.14
C ALA A 51 -0.39 -0.98 0.59
N SER A 52 -1.63 -0.80 1.07
CA SER A 52 -2.47 0.35 0.72
C SER A 52 -2.07 1.64 1.44
N ALA A 53 -1.54 1.56 2.67
CA ALA A 53 -1.07 2.72 3.43
C ALA A 53 0.21 3.34 2.87
N THR A 54 0.98 2.59 2.07
CA THR A 54 2.14 3.14 1.32
C THR A 54 1.69 4.06 0.17
N GLN A 55 0.44 3.94 -0.29
CA GLN A 55 -0.21 4.93 -1.16
C GLN A 55 -0.90 6.01 -0.31
N SER A 56 -0.16 6.58 0.64
CA SER A 56 -0.66 7.71 1.40
C SER A 56 -0.85 8.90 0.44
N PRO A 57 -2.01 9.60 0.48
CA PRO A 57 -2.31 10.76 -0.36
C PRO A 57 -1.43 11.99 -0.06
N ALA A 58 -0.37 11.84 0.75
CA ALA A 58 0.64 12.87 0.96
C ALA A 58 1.31 13.32 -0.35
N SER A 59 1.38 12.46 -1.37
CA SER A 59 1.81 12.84 -2.72
C SER A 59 0.72 13.47 -3.59
N ALA A 60 -0.56 13.33 -3.20
CA ALA A 60 -1.71 13.85 -3.94
C ALA A 60 -2.06 15.30 -3.56
N VAL A 61 -1.52 15.81 -2.45
CA VAL A 61 -1.57 17.26 -2.16
C VAL A 61 -0.38 17.90 -2.83
N GLU A 62 -0.60 18.50 -4.00
CA GLU A 62 0.34 19.43 -4.63
C GLU A 62 0.43 20.69 -3.74
N TRP A 63 1.25 20.61 -2.70
CA TRP A 63 1.55 21.74 -1.86
C TRP A 63 2.59 22.61 -2.56
N GLU A 64 2.13 23.72 -3.14
CA GLU A 64 3.01 24.80 -3.59
C GLU A 64 3.78 25.30 -2.36
N ARG A 65 5.04 24.85 -2.20
CA ARG A 65 5.84 25.18 -1.02
C ARG A 65 6.00 26.71 -0.98
N PRO A 66 5.44 27.40 0.03
CA PRO A 66 5.59 28.84 0.11
C PRO A 66 7.07 29.14 0.29
N ARG A 67 7.68 29.78 -0.72
CA ARG A 67 9.05 30.27 -0.66
C ARG A 67 9.00 31.65 -0.01
N PHE A 68 9.60 31.77 1.17
CA PHE A 68 9.63 33.02 1.93
C PHE A 68 11.00 33.67 1.75
N ASP A 69 11.06 34.82 1.10
CA ASP A 69 12.33 35.50 0.85
C ASP A 69 12.81 36.31 2.07
N GLU A 70 11.97 36.48 3.11
CA GLU A 70 12.36 37.27 4.28
C GLU A 70 13.45 36.59 5.10
N ARG A 71 14.50 37.37 5.42
CA ARG A 71 15.65 36.93 6.23
C ARG A 71 16.30 35.64 5.70
N GLU A 72 16.32 35.48 4.37
CA GLU A 72 16.97 34.36 3.67
C GLU A 72 18.43 34.19 4.13
N ASP A 73 19.23 35.26 4.09
CA ASP A 73 20.65 35.20 4.46
C ASP A 73 20.92 34.70 5.89
N GLU A 74 20.05 35.06 6.85
CA GLU A 74 20.16 34.59 8.23
C GLU A 74 19.82 33.11 8.36
N ARG A 75 18.80 32.68 7.62
CA ARG A 75 18.36 31.29 7.57
C ARG A 75 19.40 30.41 6.87
N GLN A 76 19.93 30.81 5.73
CA GLN A 76 20.98 30.07 5.04
C GLN A 76 22.23 29.90 5.91
N ARG A 77 22.66 30.98 6.58
CA ARG A 77 23.78 30.90 7.54
C ARG A 77 23.48 29.94 8.69
N MET A 78 22.28 29.97 9.25
CA MET A 78 21.87 29.02 10.28
C MET A 78 21.90 27.58 9.75
N VAL A 79 21.34 27.32 8.57
CA VAL A 79 21.33 25.96 7.98
C VAL A 79 22.77 25.46 7.78
N LEU A 80 23.62 26.27 7.14
CA LEU A 80 25.00 25.91 6.84
C LEU A 80 25.84 25.68 8.11
N HIS A 81 25.78 26.60 9.08
CA HIS A 81 26.70 26.60 10.21
C HIS A 81 26.18 25.88 11.45
N GLN A 82 24.86 25.76 11.60
CA GLN A 82 24.25 25.23 12.82
C GLN A 82 23.52 23.91 12.60
N ILE A 83 22.81 23.74 11.48
CA ILE A 83 22.00 22.54 11.21
C ILE A 83 22.86 21.43 10.62
N ILE A 84 23.57 21.72 9.52
CA ILE A 84 24.45 20.75 8.85
C ILE A 84 25.61 20.35 9.78
N ALA A 85 26.19 21.31 10.51
CA ALA A 85 27.27 21.03 11.47
C ALA A 85 26.87 20.07 12.60
N ARG A 86 25.56 19.89 12.86
CA ARG A 86 25.02 18.94 13.85
C ARG A 86 24.64 17.58 13.24
N GLY A 87 24.97 17.34 11.98
CA GLY A 87 24.74 16.07 11.30
C GLY A 87 23.37 15.92 10.65
N VAL A 88 22.66 17.03 10.42
CA VAL A 88 21.44 17.01 9.57
C VAL A 88 21.87 17.31 8.13
N ASP A 89 22.12 16.25 7.36
CA ASP A 89 22.70 16.28 6.02
C ASP A 89 21.78 15.74 4.92
N ASP A 90 20.61 15.20 5.28
CA ASP A 90 19.60 14.78 4.30
C ASP A 90 19.20 15.99 3.42
N PRO A 91 19.36 15.91 2.09
CA PRO A 91 19.15 17.05 1.20
C PRO A 91 17.69 17.51 1.17
N VAL A 92 16.73 16.62 1.40
CA VAL A 92 15.30 16.99 1.46
C VAL A 92 15.02 17.76 2.74
N VAL A 93 15.64 17.37 3.85
CA VAL A 93 15.53 18.07 5.14
C VAL A 93 16.21 19.44 5.08
N VAL A 94 17.42 19.52 4.54
CA VAL A 94 18.15 20.79 4.36
C VAL A 94 17.33 21.75 3.50
N ALA A 95 16.84 21.29 2.35
CA ALA A 95 15.99 22.09 1.47
C ALA A 95 14.71 22.56 2.17
N ALA A 96 14.09 21.72 3.01
CA ALA A 96 12.93 22.15 3.79
C ALA A 96 13.30 23.27 4.77
N MET A 97 14.40 23.11 5.51
CA MET A 97 14.86 24.09 6.50
C MET A 97 15.26 25.42 5.87
N GLU A 98 15.78 25.42 4.64
CA GLU A 98 16.07 26.63 3.85
C GLU A 98 14.83 27.43 3.45
N HIS A 99 13.62 26.88 3.57
CA HIS A 99 12.39 27.59 3.19
C HIS A 99 11.52 27.98 4.41
N VAL A 100 11.82 27.46 5.60
CA VAL A 100 10.99 27.71 6.80
C VAL A 100 11.43 29.00 7.51
N PRO A 101 10.56 30.03 7.62
CA PRO A 101 10.90 31.30 8.25
C PRO A 101 10.80 31.19 9.77
N ARG A 102 11.84 30.64 10.42
CA ARG A 102 11.89 30.41 11.89
C ARG A 102 11.46 31.64 12.71
N HIS A 103 11.77 32.85 12.25
CA HIS A 103 11.37 34.10 12.91
C HIS A 103 9.86 34.31 13.01
N ARG A 104 9.02 33.66 12.20
CA ARG A 104 7.55 33.74 12.31
C ARG A 104 6.99 32.92 13.48
N PHE A 105 7.80 32.05 14.08
CA PHE A 105 7.42 31.12 15.13
C PHE A 105 8.00 31.48 16.51
N VAL A 106 8.64 32.64 16.63
CA VAL A 106 9.16 33.15 17.92
C VAL A 106 8.36 34.35 18.39
N PRO A 107 8.20 34.55 19.71
CA PRO A 107 7.61 35.77 20.26
C PRO A 107 8.33 37.03 19.77
N GLU A 108 7.60 38.15 19.72
CA GLU A 108 8.10 39.42 19.17
C GLU A 108 9.44 39.88 19.78
N HIS A 109 9.58 39.73 21.10
CA HIS A 109 10.79 40.09 21.83
C HIS A 109 12.02 39.23 21.49
N TYR A 110 11.83 38.07 20.84
CA TYR A 110 12.91 37.19 20.39
C TYR A 110 13.15 37.24 18.87
N LEU A 111 12.43 38.08 18.12
CA LEU A 111 12.59 38.15 16.67
C LEU A 111 14.04 38.42 16.24
N ARG A 112 14.74 39.29 16.98
CA ARG A 112 16.16 39.61 16.71
C ARG A 112 17.07 38.40 16.86
N ASP A 113 16.74 37.50 17.77
CA ASP A 113 17.54 36.31 18.07
C ASP A 113 17.01 35.05 17.36
N GLY A 114 16.01 35.16 16.48
CA GLY A 114 15.31 34.03 15.86
C GLY A 114 16.18 33.04 15.07
N TYR A 115 17.42 33.41 14.74
CA TYR A 115 18.42 32.58 14.04
C TYR A 115 19.75 32.41 14.81
N ARG A 116 19.83 32.91 16.05
CA ARG A 116 21.06 32.82 16.84
C ARG A 116 21.18 31.47 17.54
N ASP A 117 22.40 30.98 17.61
CA ASP A 117 22.82 29.88 18.46
C ASP A 117 23.46 30.51 19.72
N SER A 118 22.91 30.22 20.90
CA SER A 118 23.40 30.73 22.19
C SER A 118 24.39 29.77 22.84
#